data_AF-A0A4R1AL24-F1
#
_entry.id   AF-A0A4R1AL24-F1
#
_cell.length_a   1.000
_cell.length_b   1.000
_cell.length_c   1.000
_cell.angle_alpha   90.00
_cell.angle_beta   90.00
_cell.angle_gamma   90.00
#
_symmetry.space_group_name_H-M   'P 1'
#
loop_
_entity.id
_entity.type
_entity.pdbx_description
1 polymer ?
#
loop_
_entity_poly.entity_id
_entity_poly.type
_entity_poly.pdbx_seq_one_letter_code
_entity_poly.pdbx_strand_id
1 'polypeptide(L)'
;MSERHPAGAGTTEPSGTRDVAREMKALDKVRRRVAAIGFFVITIHGVIGLIVVGHIVDGQSRHGDAIGLVVMSGVVALIQYAGCRFILGARLWSPVWILLSLVPTAFGLFLVV
;
A
#
# COMPACT_ATOMS: atom_id res chain seq x y z
N MET A 1 47.94 -32.10 -45.91
CA MET A 1 47.55 -32.91 -44.74
C MET A 1 47.24 -31.93 -43.61
N SER A 2 46.04 -32.01 -43.04
CA SER A 2 45.53 -31.53 -41.73
C SER A 2 46.37 -30.49 -40.95
N GLU A 3 45.83 -29.41 -40.39
CA GLU A 3 44.66 -29.40 -39.50
C GLU A 3 43.85 -28.11 -39.59
N ARG A 4 42.52 -28.27 -39.56
CA ARG A 4 41.60 -27.25 -39.05
C ARG A 4 41.81 -27.16 -37.54
N HIS A 5 41.89 -25.96 -36.99
CA HIS A 5 41.31 -25.76 -35.66
C HIS A 5 40.38 -24.54 -35.66
N PRO A 6 39.16 -24.70 -35.12
CA PRO A 6 37.99 -23.92 -35.48
C PRO A 6 37.91 -22.61 -34.71
N ALA A 7 37.14 -21.70 -35.30
CA ALA A 7 36.54 -20.52 -34.70
C ALA A 7 36.23 -20.75 -33.20
N GLY A 8 37.08 -20.17 -32.35
CA GLY A 8 36.67 -19.79 -31.00
C GLY A 8 35.69 -18.64 -31.13
N ALA A 9 34.44 -18.96 -31.46
CA ALA A 9 33.32 -18.07 -31.30
C ALA A 9 33.16 -17.83 -29.79
N GLY A 10 33.94 -16.88 -29.26
CA GLY A 10 33.64 -16.24 -28.00
C GLY A 10 32.33 -15.51 -28.17
N THR A 11 31.22 -16.18 -27.89
CA THR A 11 29.90 -15.58 -27.80
C THR A 11 29.86 -14.71 -26.54
N THR A 12 30.47 -13.52 -26.61
CA THR A 12 30.40 -12.51 -25.56
C THR A 12 29.24 -11.58 -25.84
N GLU A 13 27.99 -12.01 -25.61
CA GLU A 13 26.86 -11.16 -25.22
C GLU A 13 25.75 -12.07 -24.61
N PRO A 14 24.96 -11.66 -23.58
CA PRO A 14 24.86 -10.33 -22.98
C PRO A 14 24.91 -10.37 -21.42
N SER A 15 25.99 -9.88 -20.79
CA SER A 15 25.91 -9.45 -19.39
C SER A 15 24.95 -8.25 -19.26
N GLY A 16 25.04 -7.30 -20.20
CA GLY A 16 24.24 -6.07 -20.22
C GLY A 16 22.73 -6.30 -20.16
N THR A 17 22.16 -7.25 -20.93
CA THR A 17 20.70 -7.51 -20.92
C THR A 17 20.22 -8.08 -19.58
N ARG A 18 21.04 -8.91 -18.90
CA ARG A 18 20.71 -9.45 -17.57
C ARG A 18 20.80 -8.37 -16.49
N ASP A 19 21.75 -7.46 -16.61
CA ASP A 19 21.90 -6.32 -15.71
C ASP A 19 20.74 -5.34 -15.86
N VAL A 20 20.35 -5.00 -17.10
CA VAL A 20 19.17 -4.16 -17.39
C VAL A 20 17.88 -4.81 -16.85
N ALA A 21 17.67 -6.10 -17.07
CA ALA A 21 16.48 -6.80 -16.56
C ALA A 21 16.43 -6.84 -15.02
N ARG A 22 17.59 -6.92 -14.35
CA ARG A 22 17.69 -6.86 -12.89
C ARG A 22 17.42 -5.46 -12.36
N GLU A 23 17.94 -4.44 -13.03
CA GLU A 23 17.73 -3.04 -12.69
C GLU A 23 16.26 -2.63 -12.83
N MET A 24 15.60 -3.02 -13.92
CA MET A 24 14.17 -2.77 -14.12
C MET A 24 13.31 -3.39 -13.00
N LYS A 25 13.62 -4.63 -12.57
CA LYS A 25 12.93 -5.27 -11.45
C LYS A 25 13.14 -4.53 -10.12
N ALA A 26 14.33 -3.98 -9.90
CA ALA A 26 14.62 -3.18 -8.70
C ALA A 26 13.82 -1.86 -8.72
N LEU A 27 13.78 -1.18 -9.87
CA LEU A 27 13.00 0.05 -10.06
C LEU A 27 11.50 -0.18 -9.86
N ASP A 28 10.94 -1.27 -10.41
CA ASP A 28 9.53 -1.62 -10.19
C ASP A 28 9.21 -1.85 -8.71
N LYS A 29 10.13 -2.46 -7.97
CA LYS A 29 9.97 -2.68 -6.52
C LYS A 29 9.93 -1.36 -5.76
N VAL A 30 10.81 -0.41 -6.11
CA VAL A 30 10.82 0.92 -5.51
C VAL A 30 9.56 1.69 -5.88
N ARG A 31 9.18 1.70 -7.16
CA ARG A 31 7.97 2.36 -7.66
C ARG A 31 6.72 1.88 -6.93
N ARG A 32 6.56 0.57 -6.75
CA ARG A 32 5.42 -0.01 -6.00
C ARG A 32 5.44 0.39 -4.54
N ARG A 33 6.61 0.45 -3.89
CA ARG A 33 6.72 0.92 -2.51
C ARG A 33 6.37 2.40 -2.37
N VAL A 34 6.91 3.25 -3.25
CA VAL A 34 6.61 4.69 -3.25
C VAL A 34 5.12 4.93 -3.49
N ALA A 35 4.52 4.23 -4.46
CA ALA A 35 3.08 4.29 -4.70
C ALA A 35 2.25 3.84 -3.48
N ALA A 36 2.68 2.76 -2.81
CA ALA A 36 2.00 2.28 -1.60
C ALA A 36 2.10 3.28 -0.45
N ILE A 37 3.27 3.88 -0.25
CA ILE A 37 3.49 4.91 0.78
C ILE A 37 2.64 6.15 0.48
N GLY A 38 2.64 6.65 -0.76
CA GLY A 38 1.83 7.80 -1.16
C GLY A 38 0.33 7.54 -0.96
N PHE A 39 -0.16 6.38 -1.39
CA PHE A 39 -1.54 5.97 -1.17
C PHE A 39 -1.87 5.84 0.32
N PHE A 40 -0.96 5.28 1.13
CA PHE A 40 -1.10 5.20 2.57
C PHE A 40 -1.26 6.57 3.21
N VAL A 41 -0.37 7.51 2.89
CA VAL A 41 -0.39 8.86 3.45
C VAL A 41 -1.68 9.59 3.10
N ILE A 42 -2.15 9.53 1.86
CA ILE A 42 -3.37 10.23 1.43
C ILE A 42 -4.61 9.69 2.16
N THR A 43 -4.73 8.38 2.24
CA THR A 43 -5.92 7.74 2.81
C THR A 43 -5.93 7.76 4.34
N ILE A 44 -4.78 7.67 5.02
CA ILE A 44 -4.73 7.82 6.49
C ILE A 44 -5.13 9.22 6.92
N HIS A 45 -4.79 10.26 6.14
CA HIS A 45 -5.32 11.61 6.35
C HIS A 45 -6.84 11.64 6.26
N GLY A 46 -7.43 10.93 5.29
CA GLY A 46 -8.88 10.79 5.19
C GLY A 46 -9.51 10.10 6.41
N VAL A 47 -8.91 9.02 6.91
CA VAL A 47 -9.37 8.32 8.13
C VAL A 47 -9.32 9.25 9.35
N ILE A 48 -8.18 9.91 9.58
CA ILE A 48 -8.00 10.84 10.70
C ILE A 48 -8.97 12.02 10.57
N GLY A 49 -9.11 12.59 9.37
CA GLY A 49 -10.00 13.70 9.09
C GLY A 49 -11.46 13.36 9.40
N LEU A 50 -11.94 12.18 9.00
CA LEU A 50 -13.29 11.72 9.31
C LEU A 50 -13.54 11.56 10.82
N ILE A 51 -12.56 11.02 11.55
CA ILE A 51 -12.66 10.87 13.02
C ILE A 51 -12.71 12.25 13.71
N VAL A 52 -11.83 13.17 13.32
CA VAL A 52 -11.78 14.52 13.89
C VAL A 52 -13.07 15.28 13.60
N VAL A 53 -13.58 15.23 12.36
CA VAL A 53 -14.86 15.87 12.02
C VAL A 53 -16.00 15.21 12.78
N GLY A 54 -15.99 13.87 12.93
CA GLY A 54 -16.96 13.15 13.76
C GLY A 54 -17.01 13.70 15.18
N HIS A 55 -15.85 13.85 15.83
CA HIS A 55 -15.76 14.42 17.18
C HIS A 55 -16.24 15.89 17.26
N ILE A 56 -15.97 16.71 16.24
CA ILE A 56 -16.46 18.09 16.20
C ILE A 56 -17.99 18.12 16.07
N VAL A 57 -18.56 17.28 15.20
CA VAL A 57 -20.00 17.17 14.96
C VAL A 57 -20.73 16.63 16.20
N ASP A 58 -20.08 15.73 16.93
CA ASP A 58 -20.62 15.18 18.17
C ASP A 58 -20.89 16.27 19.23
N GLY A 59 -19.93 17.18 19.40
CA GLY A 59 -20.04 18.36 20.26
C GLY A 59 -21.14 19.35 19.84
N GLN A 60 -21.76 19.17 18.68
CA GLN A 60 -22.89 19.98 18.20
C GLN A 60 -24.25 19.29 18.41
N SER A 61 -24.35 18.32 19.33
CA SER A 61 -25.56 17.52 19.60
C SER A 61 -26.07 16.69 18.40
N ARG A 62 -25.19 16.45 17.40
CA ARG A 62 -25.47 15.66 16.20
C ARG A 62 -24.82 14.27 16.29
N HIS A 63 -25.05 13.55 17.40
CA HIS A 63 -24.46 12.24 17.67
C HIS A 63 -24.64 11.22 16.51
N GLY A 64 -25.81 11.21 15.86
CA GLY A 64 -26.08 10.29 14.74
C GLY A 64 -25.13 10.50 13.54
N ASP A 65 -24.83 11.76 13.21
CA ASP A 65 -23.92 12.10 12.11
C ASP A 65 -22.46 11.82 12.51
N ALA A 66 -22.11 12.05 13.78
CA ALA A 66 -20.79 11.75 14.33
C ALA A 66 -20.47 10.25 14.22
N ILE A 67 -21.41 9.40 14.65
CA ILE A 67 -21.28 7.94 14.52
C ILE A 67 -21.14 7.54 13.04
N GLY A 68 -21.96 8.13 12.15
CA GLY A 68 -21.87 7.88 10.71
C GLY A 68 -20.49 8.19 10.12
N LEU A 69 -19.89 9.32 10.50
CA LEU A 69 -18.55 9.72 10.06
C LEU A 69 -17.47 8.76 10.57
N VAL A 70 -17.56 8.35 11.83
CA VAL A 70 -16.60 7.39 12.40
C VAL A 70 -16.73 6.02 11.73
N VAL A 71 -17.95 5.54 11.46
CA VAL A 71 -18.18 4.29 10.72
C VAL A 71 -17.59 4.38 9.30
N MET A 72 -17.79 5.51 8.61
CA MET A 72 -17.19 5.75 7.29
C MET A 72 -15.66 5.76 7.34
N SER A 73 -15.05 6.25 8.43
CA SER A 73 -13.60 6.16 8.61
C SER A 73 -13.10 4.70 8.58
N GLY A 74 -13.89 3.77 9.14
CA GLY A 74 -13.60 2.33 9.09
C GLY A 74 -13.65 1.75 7.68
N VAL A 75 -14.62 2.16 6.88
CA VAL A 75 -14.71 1.78 5.46
C VAL A 75 -13.48 2.25 4.70
N VAL A 76 -13.08 3.51 4.91
CA VAL A 76 -11.87 4.07 4.30
C VAL A 76 -10.61 3.33 4.75
N ALA A 77 -10.52 2.95 6.03
CA ALA A 77 -9.40 2.16 6.56
C ALA A 77 -9.28 0.78 5.89
N LEU A 78 -10.40 0.11 5.61
CA LEU A 78 -10.43 -1.16 4.89
C LEU A 78 -10.00 -1.01 3.42
N ILE A 79 -10.48 0.04 2.74
CA ILE A 79 -10.06 0.38 1.37
C ILE A 79 -8.56 0.64 1.34
N GLN A 80 -8.06 1.37 2.33
CA GLN A 80 -6.65 1.70 2.48
C GLN A 80 -5.80 0.44 2.66
N TYR A 81 -6.20 -0.48 3.54
CA TYR A 81 -5.55 -1.78 3.68
C TYR A 81 -5.50 -2.55 2.35
N ALA A 82 -6.65 -2.68 1.67
CA ALA A 82 -6.76 -3.41 0.41
C ALA A 82 -5.88 -2.78 -0.69
N GLY A 83 -5.92 -1.46 -0.83
CA GLY A 83 -5.15 -0.73 -1.84
C GLY A 83 -3.64 -0.84 -1.60
N CYS A 84 -3.16 -0.68 -0.35
CA CYS A 84 -1.76 -0.88 -0.03
C CYS A 84 -1.28 -2.30 -0.39
N ARG A 85 -2.06 -3.33 -0.03
CA ARG A 85 -1.70 -4.72 -0.37
C ARG A 85 -1.71 -4.99 -1.86
N PHE A 86 -2.68 -4.44 -2.58
CA PHE A 86 -2.76 -4.52 -4.03
C PHE A 86 -1.53 -3.89 -4.70
N ILE A 87 -1.16 -2.68 -4.28
CA ILE A 87 0.01 -1.96 -4.79
C ILE A 87 1.31 -2.70 -4.46
N LEU A 88 1.41 -3.28 -3.26
CA LEU A 88 2.57 -4.08 -2.84
C LEU A 88 2.59 -5.48 -3.49
N GLY A 89 1.50 -5.93 -4.14
CA GLY A 89 1.38 -7.28 -4.71
C GLY A 89 1.50 -8.36 -3.65
N ALA A 90 1.11 -8.02 -2.43
CA ALA A 90 1.16 -8.93 -1.30
C ALA A 90 -0.22 -9.54 -1.08
N ARG A 91 -0.26 -10.69 -0.38
CA ARG A 91 -1.50 -11.40 -0.12
C ARG A 91 -2.47 -10.50 0.68
N LEU A 92 -3.67 -10.31 0.13
CA LEU A 92 -4.76 -9.47 0.68
C LEU A 92 -5.38 -10.03 1.96
N TRP A 93 -5.14 -11.30 2.27
CA TRP A 93 -5.73 -11.99 3.40
C TRP A 93 -4.73 -12.13 4.53
N SER A 94 -4.58 -11.07 5.33
CA SER A 94 -3.87 -11.17 6.60
C SER A 94 -4.68 -10.51 7.72
N PRO A 95 -5.41 -11.32 8.53
CA PRO A 95 -6.36 -10.81 9.52
C PRO A 95 -5.71 -9.90 10.57
N VAL A 96 -4.44 -10.15 10.93
CA VAL A 96 -3.66 -9.28 11.84
C VAL A 96 -3.55 -7.85 11.30
N TRP A 97 -3.30 -7.70 10.00
CA TRP A 97 -3.15 -6.37 9.39
C TRP A 97 -4.48 -5.66 9.16
N ILE A 98 -5.56 -6.43 8.98
CA ILE A 98 -6.93 -5.88 8.92
C ILE A 98 -7.29 -5.29 10.29
N LEU A 99 -7.09 -6.05 11.38
CA LEU A 99 -7.28 -5.54 12.74
C LEU A 99 -6.42 -4.29 13.01
N LEU A 100 -5.16 -4.32 12.62
CA LEU A 100 -4.26 -3.18 12.80
C LEU A 100 -4.76 -1.93 12.06
N SER A 101 -5.31 -2.09 10.84
CA SER A 101 -5.87 -0.96 10.09
C SER A 101 -7.11 -0.35 10.72
N LEU A 102 -7.84 -1.11 11.54
CA LEU A 102 -9.06 -0.67 12.22
C LEU A 102 -8.78 0.02 13.56
N VAL A 103 -7.57 -0.04 14.09
CA VAL A 103 -7.20 0.58 15.39
C VAL A 103 -7.57 2.07 15.46
N PRO A 104 -7.29 2.92 14.45
CA PRO A 104 -7.66 4.34 14.50
C PRO A 104 -9.17 4.54 14.57
N THR A 105 -9.93 3.75 13.80
CA THR A 105 -11.39 3.80 13.79
C THR A 105 -11.99 3.33 15.11
N ALA A 106 -11.46 2.25 15.70
CA ALA A 106 -11.89 1.75 17.00
C ALA A 106 -11.64 2.78 18.11
N PHE A 107 -10.49 3.47 18.06
CA PHE A 107 -10.19 4.57 18.95
C PHE A 107 -11.15 5.75 18.75
N GLY A 108 -11.44 6.11 17.50
CA GLY A 108 -12.44 7.14 17.17
C GLY A 108 -13.84 6.80 17.69
N LEU A 109 -14.27 5.54 17.57
CA LEU A 109 -15.55 5.07 18.13
C LEU A 109 -15.58 5.20 19.65
N PHE A 110 -14.50 4.82 20.34
CA PHE A 110 -14.40 4.95 21.79
C PHE A 110 -14.51 6.40 22.29
N LEU A 111 -14.13 7.39 21.48
CA LEU A 111 -14.25 8.81 21.84
C LEU A 111 -15.65 9.38 21.64
N VAL A 112 -16.47 8.75 20.80
CA VAL A 112 -17.81 9.25 20.41
C VAL A 112 -18.94 8.45 21.08
N VAL A 113 -18.66 7.23 21.55
CA VAL A 113 -19.57 6.39 22.36
C VAL A 113 -19.45 6.76 23.83
#